data_AF-A0AAP8H478-F1
#
_entry.id   AF-A0AAP8H478-F1
#
_cell.length_a   1.000
_cell.length_b   1.000
_cell.length_c   1.000
_cell.angle_alpha   90.00
_cell.angle_beta   90.00
_cell.angle_gamma   90.00
#
_symmetry.space_group_name_H-M   'P 1'
#
loop_
_entity.id
_entity.type
_entity.pdbx_description
1 polymer ?
#
loop_
_entity_poly.entity_id
_entity_poly.type
_entity_poly.pdbx_seq_one_letter_code
_entity_poly.pdbx_strand_id
1 'polypeptide(L)' 'MNSSIQQFAACLLVYSKMIDKAVEINGEDAFIDNNIPECTISWLKEELKKIDDNCMEKGSFWCMEIESLYE' A
#
# COMPACT_ATOMS: atom_id res chain seq x y z
N MET A 1 -0.52 -5.34 13.40
CA MET A 1 -0.53 -3.89 13.76
C MET A 1 0.88 -3.34 13.53
N ASN A 2 1.10 -2.04 13.27
CA ASN A 2 2.48 -1.55 13.19
C ASN A 2 3.19 -1.66 14.55
N SER A 3 4.47 -2.04 14.51
CA SER A 3 5.32 -2.29 15.67
C SER A 3 5.79 -0.99 16.35
N SER A 4 5.79 0.15 15.65
CA SER A 4 6.11 1.47 16.19
C SER A 4 5.49 2.62 15.38
N ILE A 5 5.47 3.83 15.95
CA ILE A 5 5.01 5.05 15.26
C ILE A 5 5.91 5.37 14.06
N GLN A 6 7.22 5.14 14.18
CA GLN A 6 8.19 5.37 13.11
C GLN A 6 7.92 4.43 11.93
N GLN A 7 7.65 3.16 12.20
CA GLN A 7 7.28 2.19 11.16
C GLN A 7 5.94 2.53 10.53
N PHE A 8 4.96 2.94 11.33
CA PHE A 8 3.67 3.40 10.80
C PHE A 8 3.84 4.61 9.85
N ALA A 9 4.63 5.61 10.24
CA ALA A 9 4.92 6.75 9.39
C ALA A 9 5.64 6.34 8.09
N ALA A 10 6.57 5.39 8.16
CA ALA A 10 7.24 4.86 6.98
C ALA A 10 6.27 4.11 6.05
N CYS A 11 5.34 3.31 6.59
CA CYS A 11 4.30 2.65 5.81
C CYS A 11 3.41 3.67 5.06
N LEU A 12 3.01 4.76 5.73
CA LEU A 12 2.23 5.84 5.10
C LEU A 12 3.00 6.51 3.95
N LEU A 13 4.30 6.74 4.11
CA LEU A 13 5.14 7.32 3.05
C LEU A 13 5.22 6.40 1.82
N VAL A 14 5.32 5.09 2.03
CA VAL A 14 5.30 4.12 0.92
C VAL A 14 3.93 4.06 0.26
N TYR A 15 2.86 4.10 1.04
CA TYR A 15 1.50 4.13 0.51
C TYR A 15 1.27 5.38 -0.35
N SER A 16 1.72 6.57 0.08
CA SER A 16 1.68 7.78 -0.75
C SER A 16 2.41 7.59 -2.09
N LYS A 17 3.60 6.94 -2.08
CA LYS A 17 4.34 6.65 -3.32
C LYS A 17 3.62 5.65 -4.23
N MET A 18 2.80 4.77 -3.67
CA MET A 18 1.96 3.85 -4.46
C MET A 18 0.93 4.64 -5.27
N ILE A 19 0.29 5.64 -4.65
CA ILE A 19 -0.64 6.55 -5.33
C ILE A 19 0.07 7.27 -6.48
N ASP A 20 1.24 7.86 -6.21
CA ASP A 20 2.03 8.54 -7.24
C ASP A 20 2.34 7.59 -8.42
N LYS A 21 2.74 6.35 -8.13
CA LYS A 21 2.98 5.32 -9.16
C LYS A 21 1.72 4.94 -9.95
N ALA A 22 0.57 4.84 -9.28
CA ALA A 22 -0.69 4.55 -9.96
C ALA A 22 -1.04 5.69 -10.92
N VAL A 23 -0.88 6.94 -10.48
CA VAL A 23 -1.12 8.14 -11.27
C VAL A 23 -0.18 8.23 -12.48
N GLU A 24 1.11 7.95 -12.30
CA GLU A 24 2.10 7.94 -13.39
C GLU A 24 1.75 6.93 -14.49
N ILE A 25 1.17 5.78 -14.12
CA ILE A 25 0.89 4.68 -15.06
C ILE A 25 -0.48 4.86 -15.74
N ASN A 26 -1.51 5.20 -14.96
CA ASN A 26 -2.91 5.11 -15.37
C ASN A 26 -3.65 6.46 -15.36
N GLY A 27 -2.96 7.57 -15.08
CA GLY A 27 -3.52 8.92 -15.09
C GLY A 27 -4.00 9.40 -13.72
N GLU A 28 -4.35 10.69 -13.63
CA GLU A 28 -4.64 11.41 -12.37
C GLU A 28 -5.72 10.74 -11.50
N ASP A 29 -6.74 10.15 -12.12
CA ASP A 29 -7.85 9.50 -11.42
C ASP A 29 -7.60 8.03 -11.10
N ALA A 30 -6.43 7.47 -11.42
CA ALA A 30 -6.13 6.04 -11.32
C ALA A 30 -6.42 5.44 -9.94
N PHE A 31 -6.11 6.17 -8.86
CA PHE A 31 -6.41 5.72 -7.51
C PHE A 31 -7.91 5.82 -7.18
N ILE A 32 -8.59 6.87 -7.65
CA ILE A 32 -10.02 7.11 -7.38
C ILE A 32 -10.90 6.09 -8.11
N ASP A 33 -10.51 5.73 -9.33
CA ASP A 33 -11.18 4.74 -10.18
C ASP A 33 -10.82 3.28 -9.82
N ASN A 34 -10.02 3.07 -8.77
CA ASN A 34 -9.40 1.79 -8.41
C ASN A 34 -8.64 1.12 -9.58
N ASN A 35 -8.15 1.93 -10.52
CA ASN A 35 -7.37 1.47 -11.66
C ASN A 35 -5.89 1.43 -11.30
N ILE A 36 -5.53 0.61 -10.31
CA ILE A 36 -4.15 0.44 -9.84
C ILE A 36 -3.57 -0.84 -10.44
N PRO A 37 -2.42 -0.78 -11.13
CA PRO A 37 -1.79 -1.98 -11.67
C PRO A 37 -1.43 -2.99 -10.57
N GLU A 38 -1.69 -4.28 -10.81
CA GLU A 38 -1.35 -5.36 -9.87
C GLU A 38 0.15 -5.37 -9.50
N CYS A 39 1.04 -4.99 -10.42
CA CYS A 39 2.47 -4.87 -10.14
C CYS A 39 2.77 -3.77 -9.11
N THR A 40 1.99 -2.70 -9.10
CA THR A 40 2.10 -1.57 -8.15
C THR A 40 1.59 -1.99 -6.77
N ILE A 41 0.48 -2.75 -6.71
CA ILE A 41 -0.05 -3.30 -5.44
C ILE A 41 0.92 -4.34 -4.85
N SER A 42 1.46 -5.22 -5.69
CA SER A 42 2.47 -6.21 -5.28
C SER A 42 3.74 -5.54 -4.76
N TRP A 43 4.19 -4.47 -5.41
CA TRP A 43 5.31 -3.66 -4.94
C TRP A 43 5.02 -3.04 -3.57
N LEU A 44 3.85 -2.42 -3.38
CA LEU A 44 3.44 -1.85 -2.09
C LEU A 44 3.47 -2.89 -0.97
N LYS A 45 2.91 -4.08 -1.22
CA LYS A 45 2.89 -5.19 -0.25
C LYS A 45 4.29 -5.59 0.22
N GLU A 46 5.25 -5.70 -0.69
CA GLU A 46 6.62 -6.06 -0.36
C GLU A 46 7.36 -4.94 0.39
N GLU A 47 7.12 -3.67 0.04
CA GLU A 47 7.71 -2.54 0.75
C GLU A 47 7.18 -2.40 2.18
N LEU A 48 5.87 -2.65 2.39
CA LEU A 48 5.26 -2.65 3.72
C LEU A 48 5.90 -3.71 4.64
N LYS A 49 6.06 -4.95 4.14
CA LYS A 49 6.71 -6.03 4.91
C LYS A 49 8.16 -5.71 5.27
N LYS A 50 8.90 -5.04 4.37
CA LYS A 50 10.29 -4.63 4.64
C LYS A 50 10.39 -3.60 5.77
N ILE A 51 9.40 -2.71 5.86
CA ILE A 51 9.33 -1.70 6.93
C ILE A 51 8.94 -2.38 8.25
N ASP A 52 7.92 -3.22 8.20
CA ASP A 52 7.30 -3.80 9.39
C ASP A 52 6.48 -5.04 9.05
N ASP A 53 7.06 -6.23 9.21
CA ASP A 53 6.41 -7.50 8.87
C ASP A 53 5.09 -7.72 9.65
N ASN A 54 5.02 -7.23 10.90
CA ASN A 54 3.82 -7.32 11.73
C ASN A 54 2.66 -6.44 11.23
N CYS A 55 2.95 -5.49 10.33
CA CYS A 55 1.92 -4.63 9.77
C CYS A 55 0.99 -5.40 8.81
N MET A 56 1.40 -6.58 8.33
CA MET A 56 0.66 -7.44 7.39
C MET A 56 -0.05 -8.62 8.07
N GLU A 57 -0.18 -8.62 9.40
CA GLU A 57 -0.98 -9.62 10.11
C GLU A 57 -2.43 -9.64 9.62
N LYS A 58 -3.06 -10.82 9.59
CA LYS A 58 -4.44 -10.97 9.15
C LYS A 58 -5.39 -10.10 9.98
N GLY A 59 -6.25 -9.33 9.30
CA GLY A 59 -7.20 -8.42 9.94
C GLY A 59 -6.58 -7.09 10.42
N SER A 60 -5.28 -6.87 10.17
CA SER A 60 -4.69 -5.55 10.31
C SER A 60 -5.16 -4.60 9.20
N PHE A 61 -5.03 -3.30 9.46
CA PHE A 61 -5.36 -2.26 8.49
C PHE A 61 -4.70 -2.50 7.12
N TRP A 62 -3.37 -2.68 7.07
CA TRP A 62 -2.66 -2.84 5.80
C TRP A 62 -2.99 -4.13 5.06
N CYS A 63 -3.30 -5.22 5.77
CA CYS A 63 -3.75 -6.46 5.14
C CYS A 63 -5.09 -6.23 4.42
N MET A 64 -6.07 -5.63 5.11
CA MET A 64 -7.39 -5.36 4.54
C MET A 64 -7.33 -4.31 3.43
N GLU A 65 -6.48 -3.29 3.59
CA GLU A 65 -6.27 -2.25 2.58
C GLU A 65 -5.76 -2.87 1.28
N ILE A 66 -4.69 -3.67 1.34
CA ILE A 66 -4.15 -4.36 0.15
C ILE A 66 -5.20 -5.27 -0.48
N GLU A 67 -5.98 -6.01 0.32
CA GLU A 67 -7.06 -6.86 -0.19
C GLU A 67 -8.12 -6.04 -0.95
N SER A 68 -8.49 -4.86 -0.46
CA SER A 68 -9.46 -3.98 -1.12
C SER A 68 -8.97 -3.40 -2.45
N LEU A 69 -7.65 -3.20 -2.61
CA LEU A 69 -7.07 -2.72 -3.88
C LEU A 69 -7.15 -3.77 -5.00
N TYR A 70 -7.44 -5.03 -4.68
CA TYR A 70 -7.65 -6.10 -5.66
C TYR A 70 -9.12 -6.31 -6.05
N GLU A 71 -10.08 -5.59 -5.42
CA GLU A 71 -11.52 -5.67 -5.70
C GLU A 71 -11.95 -4.78 -6.88
#